data_AF-A0A818R4T0-F1
#
_entry.id   AF-A0A818R4T0-F1
#
_cell.length_a   1.000
_cell.length_b   1.000
_cell.length_c   1.000
_cell.angle_alpha   90.00
_cell.angle_beta   90.00
_cell.angle_gamma   90.00
#
_symmetry.space_group_name_H-M   'P 1'
#
loop_
_entity.id
_entity.type
_entity.pdbx_description
1 polymer ?
#
loop_
_entity_poly.entity_id
_entity_poly.type
_entity_poly.pdbx_seq_one_letter_code
_entity_poly.pdbx_strand_id
1 'polypeptide(L)' 'NDQQRVVGIHLMDHSAPEIIQMCSVAIRAGATKELFDHSIGIHPTSAEEIVQIRNKRENKNEEKKG' A
#
# COMPACT_ATOMS: atom_id res chain seq x y z
N ASN A 1 -14.10 10.69 -5.88
CA ASN A 1 -13.58 10.80 -4.51
C ASN A 1 -13.20 9.40 -4.07
N ASP A 2 -12.11 8.87 -4.63
CA ASP A 2 -11.67 7.52 -4.28
C ASP A 2 -10.85 7.64 -3.00
N GLN A 3 -11.32 7.03 -1.91
CA GLN A 3 -10.77 7.09 -0.54
C GLN A 3 -9.38 6.44 -0.42
N GLN A 4 -8.43 6.85 -1.27
CA GLN A 4 -7.09 6.25 -1.40
C GLN A 4 -7.14 4.72 -1.43
N ARG A 5 -8.05 4.17 -2.25
CA ARG A 5 -8.14 2.72 -2.47
C ARG A 5 -6.79 2.22 -2.98
N VAL A 6 -6.29 1.13 -2.40
CA VAL A 6 -5.07 0.48 -2.89
C VAL A 6 -5.40 -0.22 -4.20
N VAL A 7 -4.81 0.27 -5.30
CA VAL A 7 -5.03 -0.26 -6.65
C VAL A 7 -3.99 -1.28 -7.08
N GLY A 8 -2.89 -1.40 -6.33
CA GLY A 8 -1.83 -2.37 -6.59
C GLY A 8 -0.70 -2.28 -5.57
N ILE A 9 0.01 -3.38 -5.37
CA ILE A 9 1.22 -3.48 -4.55
C ILE A 9 2.26 -4.23 -5.38
N HIS A 10 3.44 -3.64 -5.53
CA HIS A 10 4.56 -4.23 -6.27
C HIS A 10 5.71 -4.46 -5.29
N LEU A 11 6.23 -5.67 -5.24
CA LEU A 11 7.26 -6.07 -4.29
C LEU A 11 8.37 -6.85 -5.01
N MET A 12 9.63 -6.51 -4.69
CA MET A 12 10.82 -7.25 -5.10
C MET A 12 11.52 -7.72 -3.82
N ASP A 13 11.31 -8.98 -3.46
CA ASP A 13 11.85 -9.63 -2.27
C ASP A 13 11.83 -11.15 -2.52
N HIS A 14 12.59 -11.93 -1.74
CA HIS A 14 12.56 -13.39 -1.83
C HIS A 14 11.19 -13.98 -1.46
N SER A 15 10.50 -13.35 -0.50
CA SER A 15 9.18 -13.78 0.02
C SER A 15 8.02 -13.08 -0.71
N ALA A 16 8.29 -12.47 -1.86
CA ALA A 16 7.29 -11.69 -2.60
C ALA A 16 6.05 -12.51 -3.01
N PRO A 17 6.15 -13.78 -3.47
CA PRO A 17 4.97 -14.58 -3.81
C PRO A 17 3.99 -14.71 -2.64
N GLU A 18 4.51 -15.01 -1.45
CA GLU A 18 3.72 -15.23 -0.23
C GLU A 18 3.09 -13.92 0.27
N ILE A 19 3.87 -12.84 0.30
CA ILE A 19 3.41 -11.53 0.77
C ILE A 19 2.33 -10.96 -0.17
N ILE A 20 2.55 -11.01 -1.49
CA ILE A 20 1.59 -10.49 -2.48
C ILE A 20 0.31 -11.33 -2.52
N GLN A 21 0.39 -12.66 -2.31
CA GLN A 21 -0.78 -13.50 -2.23
C GLN A 21 -1.73 -13.03 -1.11
N MET A 22 -1.20 -12.70 0.07
CA MET A 22 -2.00 -12.16 1.18
C MET A 22 -2.51 -10.74 0.89
N CYS A 23 -1.68 -9.86 0.32
CA CYS A 23 -2.09 -8.51 -0.08
C CYS A 23 -3.25 -8.52 -1.09
N SER A 24 -3.29 -9.50 -2.00
CA SER A 24 -4.34 -9.62 -3.02
C SER A 24 -5.74 -9.75 -2.42
N VAL A 25 -5.84 -10.43 -1.26
CA VAL A 25 -7.09 -10.59 -0.51
C VAL A 25 -7.57 -9.23 0.02
N ALA A 26 -6.68 -8.45 0.64
CA ALA A 26 -7.01 -7.12 1.15
C ALA A 26 -7.42 -6.16 0.02
N ILE A 27 -6.71 -6.16 -1.10
CA ILE A 27 -7.05 -5.34 -2.28
C ILE A 27 -8.43 -5.71 -2.83
N ARG A 28 -8.72 -7.02 -2.94
CA ARG A 28 -10.03 -7.51 -3.40
C ARG A 28 -11.15 -7.12 -2.43
N ALA A 29 -10.88 -7.09 -1.14
CA ALA A 29 -11.81 -6.61 -0.10
C ALA A 29 -12.01 -5.08 -0.10
N GLY A 30 -11.27 -4.35 -0.95
CA GLY A 30 -11.41 -2.89 -1.07
C GLY A 30 -10.55 -2.10 -0.09
N ALA A 31 -9.42 -2.66 0.34
CA ALA A 31 -8.55 -1.97 1.29
C ALA A 31 -8.11 -0.58 0.80
N THR A 32 -8.13 0.38 1.72
CA THR A 32 -7.66 1.76 1.53
C THR A 32 -6.29 1.94 2.18
N LYS A 33 -5.56 2.99 1.81
CA LYS A 33 -4.27 3.33 2.43
C LYS A 33 -4.37 3.44 3.96
N GLU A 34 -5.48 3.96 4.45
CA GLU A 34 -5.79 4.09 5.88
C GLU A 34 -5.78 2.73 6.61
N LEU A 35 -6.28 1.65 6.00
CA LEU A 35 -6.23 0.33 6.63
C LEU A 35 -4.80 -0.20 6.76
N PHE A 36 -3.93 0.11 5.80
CA PHE A 36 -2.52 -0.24 5.88
C PHE A 36 -1.80 0.58 6.95
N ASP A 37 -2.08 1.89 7.06
CA ASP A 37 -1.50 2.76 8.10
C ASP A 37 -1.89 2.39 9.52
N HIS A 38 -3.12 1.90 9.73
CA HIS A 38 -3.59 1.45 11.03
C HIS A 38 -3.13 0.03 11.39
N SER A 39 -2.52 -0.70 10.46
CA SER A 39 -2.03 -2.05 10.71
C SER A 39 -0.66 -2.03 11.38
N ILE A 40 -0.48 -2.86 12.41
CA ILE A 40 0.80 -2.97 13.13
C ILE A 40 1.74 -3.89 12.34
N GLY A 41 2.95 -3.42 12.08
CA GLY A 41 4.02 -4.23 11.48
C GLY A 41 4.50 -5.34 12.42
N ILE A 42 4.80 -6.51 11.86
CA ILE A 42 5.39 -7.63 12.60
C ILE A 42 6.90 -7.59 12.38
N HIS A 43 7.66 -7.34 13.44
CA HIS A 43 9.11 -7.20 13.37
C HIS A 43 9.85 -8.50 13.76
N PRO A 44 10.93 -8.90 13.07
CA PRO A 44 11.49 -8.35 11.83
C PRO A 44 10.97 -9.09 10.58
N THR A 45 10.28 -8.40 9.66
CA THR A 45 9.80 -9.03 8.42
C THR A 45 9.84 -8.08 7.22
N SER A 46 10.14 -8.59 6.02
CA SER A 46 10.00 -7.80 4.78
C SER A 46 8.59 -7.25 4.56
N ALA A 47 7.57 -7.93 5.11
CA ALA A 47 6.17 -7.51 5.01
C ALA A 47 5.84 -6.27 5.86
N GLU A 48 6.59 -5.99 6.93
CA GLU A 48 6.32 -4.86 7.83
C GLU A 48 6.42 -3.50 7.12
N GLU A 49 7.22 -3.42 6.06
CA GLU A 49 7.38 -2.22 5.23
C GLU A 49 6.10 -1.86 4.45
N ILE A 50 5.23 -2.83 4.13
CA ILE A 50 3.98 -2.59 3.38
C ILE A 50 2.97 -1.80 4.22
N VAL A 51 2.99 -1.97 5.54
CA VAL A 51 2.09 -1.26 6.47
C VAL A 51 2.72 0.04 7.02
N GLN A 52 3.97 0.32 6.67
CA GLN A 52 4.70 1.54 7.08
C GLN A 52 4.93 2.54 5.92
N ILE A 53 4.23 2.36 4.79
CA ILE A 53 4.38 3.22 3.60
C ILE A 53 3.99 4.67 3.92
N ARG A 54 4.94 5.58 3.80
CA ARG A 54 4.72 7.04 3.97
C ARG A 54 4.31 7.68 2.64
N ASN A 55 3.57 8.78 2.72
CA ASN A 55 3.15 9.55 1.54
C ASN A 55 4.35 9.98 0.70
N LYS A 56 4.33 9.67 -0.60
CA LYS A 56 5.39 10.10 -1.53
C LYS A 56 4.78 10.89 -2.69
N ARG A 57 5.15 12.18 -2.70
CA ARG A 57 4.87 13.22 -3.72
C ARG A 57 3.40 13.57 -3.90
N GLU A 58 3.12 14.87 -3.78
CA GLU A 58 1.86 15.47 -4.19
C GLU A 58 1.69 15.35 -5.71
N ASN A 59 0.45 15.15 -6.17
CA ASN A 59 0.14 15.03 -7.58
C ASN A 59 0.35 16.38 -8.29
N LYS A 60 1.39 16.47 -9.13
CA LYS A 60 1.67 17.65 -9.99
C LYS A 60 0.61 17.95 -11.07
N ASN A 61 -0.53 17.25 -11.06
CA ASN A 61 -1.60 17.45 -12.04
C ASN A 61 -2.55 18.60 -11.66
N GLU A 62 -2.47 19.13 -10.44
CA GLU A 62 -3.30 20.25 -9.98
C GLU A 62 -2.69 21.63 -10.32
N GLU A 63 -1.38 21.71 -10.56
CA GLU A 63 -0.67 22.97 -10.89
C GLU A 63 -0.99 23.52 -12.29
N LYS A 64 -1.58 22.71 -13.20
CA LYS A 64 -1.89 23.13 -14.59
C LYS A 64 -3.31 23.69 -14.79
N LYS A 65 -4.05 23.92 -13.71
CA LYS A 65 -5.39 24.55 -13.74
C LYS A 65 -5.41 26.00 -13.22
N GLY A 66 -4.26 26.57 -12.91
CA GLY A 66 -4.10 28.00 -12.59
C GLY A 66 -3.82 28.84 -13.83
#